data_AF-A0A075BKH6-F1
#
_entry.id   AF-A0A075BKH6-F1
#
_cell.length_a   1.000
_cell.length_b   1.000
_cell.length_c   1.000
_cell.angle_alpha   90.00
_cell.angle_beta   90.00
_cell.angle_gamma   90.00
#
_symmetry.space_group_name_H-M   'P 1'
#
loop_
_entity.id
_entity.type
_entity.pdbx_description
1 polymer ?
#
loop_
_entity_poly.entity_id
_entity_poly.type
_entity_poly.pdbx_seq_one_letter_code
_entity_poly.pdbx_strand_id
1 'polypeptide(L)'
;PLEQFEVSSLIGLNAPILGHLNLTLTNLGLYSCFIFLIVLGIHLYGNNDSKLIPNKWSISLESSFASINAMVRDQIGIDNEIYLPFVYSLFF
;
A
#
# COMPACT_ATOMS: atom_id res chain seq x y z
N PRO A 1 -12.95 -24.43 9.87
CA PRO A 1 -11.64 -23.97 9.37
C PRO A 1 -11.69 -22.73 8.43
N LEU A 2 -12.81 -22.48 7.73
CA LEU A 2 -12.96 -21.31 6.84
C LEU A 2 -13.40 -20.02 7.55
N GLU A 3 -13.86 -20.11 8.79
CA GLU A 3 -14.36 -18.98 9.61
C GLU A 3 -13.36 -17.82 9.71
N GLN A 4 -12.05 -18.09 9.69
CA GLN A 4 -11.00 -17.06 9.75
C GLN A 4 -10.99 -16.08 8.55
N PHE A 5 -11.67 -16.42 7.46
CA PHE A 5 -11.76 -15.57 6.26
C PHE A 5 -13.10 -14.86 6.12
N GLU A 6 -13.99 -14.99 7.12
CA GLU A 6 -15.29 -14.33 7.07
C GLU A 6 -15.13 -12.81 7.18
N VAL A 7 -15.83 -12.10 6.30
CA VAL A 7 -15.89 -10.63 6.33
C VAL A 7 -17.06 -10.21 7.19
N SER A 8 -16.76 -9.66 8.37
CA SER A 8 -17.77 -9.18 9.32
C SER A 8 -17.88 -7.66 9.28
N SER A 9 -19.11 -7.18 9.49
CA SER A 9 -19.41 -5.75 9.64
C SER A 9 -19.05 -5.30 11.05
N LEU A 10 -18.32 -4.19 11.18
CA LEU A 10 -17.89 -3.65 12.47
C LEU A 10 -18.73 -2.44 12.86
N ILE A 11 -18.72 -1.39 12.03
CA ILE A 11 -19.41 -0.12 12.25
C ILE A 11 -19.97 0.33 10.92
N GLY A 12 -21.24 0.73 10.86
CA GLY A 12 -21.83 1.17 9.61
C GLY A 12 -23.01 2.11 9.75
N LEU A 13 -23.26 2.85 8.68
CA LEU A 13 -24.40 3.72 8.50
C LEU A 13 -25.30 3.11 7.43
N ASN A 14 -26.54 2.81 7.83
CA ASN A 14 -27.60 2.37 6.94
C ASN A 14 -28.66 3.47 6.87
N ALA A 15 -28.94 3.97 5.67
CA ALA A 15 -29.94 5.00 5.46
C ALA A 15 -30.88 4.60 4.31
N PRO A 16 -32.22 4.77 4.45
CA PRO A 16 -33.18 4.48 3.40
C PRO A 16 -33.22 5.61 2.34
N ILE A 17 -32.04 5.99 1.85
CA ILE A 17 -31.80 7.06 0.88
C ILE A 17 -31.00 6.42 -0.27
N LEU A 18 -31.24 6.86 -1.51
CA LEU A 18 -30.54 6.38 -2.71
C LEU A 18 -30.56 4.84 -2.87
N GLY A 19 -31.71 4.20 -2.60
CA GLY A 19 -31.84 2.75 -2.76
C GLY A 19 -31.17 1.94 -1.64
N HIS A 20 -31.27 2.40 -0.39
CA HIS A 20 -30.66 1.80 0.81
C HIS A 20 -29.14 1.89 0.83
N LEU A 21 -28.63 3.12 0.97
CA LEU A 21 -27.23 3.38 1.23
C LEU A 21 -26.73 2.61 2.46
N ASN A 22 -25.74 1.75 2.25
CA ASN A 22 -25.04 1.00 3.28
C ASN A 22 -23.55 1.32 3.19
N LEU A 23 -23.06 2.12 4.14
CA LEU A 23 -21.65 2.42 4.32
C LEU A 23 -21.18 1.77 5.60
N THR A 24 -20.57 0.60 5.48
CA THR A 24 -20.11 -0.19 6.62
C THR A 24 -18.61 -0.44 6.52
N LEU A 25 -17.89 -0.09 7.60
CA LEU A 25 -16.53 -0.55 7.84
C LEU A 25 -16.57 -2.01 8.27
N THR A 26 -15.99 -2.87 7.43
CA THR A 26 -15.80 -4.30 7.72
C THR A 26 -14.41 -4.55 8.29
N ASN A 27 -14.16 -5.77 8.79
CA ASN A 27 -12.81 -6.20 9.18
C ASN A 27 -11.80 -6.05 8.02
N LEU A 28 -12.18 -6.42 6.79
CA LEU A 28 -11.39 -6.24 5.58
C LEU A 28 -11.05 -4.75 5.37
N GLY A 29 -12.05 -3.87 5.40
CA GLY A 29 -11.83 -2.44 5.23
C GLY A 29 -10.95 -1.85 6.34
N LEU A 30 -11.11 -2.30 7.58
CA LEU A 30 -10.26 -1.90 8.71
C LEU A 30 -8.80 -2.31 8.48
N TYR A 31 -8.55 -3.57 8.11
CA TYR A 31 -7.20 -4.05 7.83
C TYR A 31 -6.59 -3.38 6.60
N SER A 32 -7.37 -3.10 5.55
CA SER A 32 -6.90 -2.33 4.40
C SER A 32 -6.46 -0.92 4.79
N CYS A 33 -7.23 -0.22 5.64
CA CYS A 33 -6.84 1.09 6.16
C CYS A 33 -5.59 1.01 7.04
N PHE A 34 -5.50 -0.03 7.89
CA PHE A 34 -4.33 -0.25 8.73
C PHE A 34 -3.05 -0.48 7.91
N ILE A 35 -3.11 -1.33 6.88
CA ILE A 35 -1.98 -1.55 5.96
C ILE A 35 -1.62 -0.27 5.21
N PHE A 36 -2.61 0.46 4.69
CA PHE A 36 -2.39 1.75 4.05
C PHE A 36 -1.64 2.72 4.97
N LEU A 37 -2.03 2.82 6.24
CA LEU A 37 -1.35 3.67 7.23
C LEU A 37 0.08 3.20 7.53
N ILE A 38 0.32 1.89 7.59
CA ILE A 38 1.67 1.34 7.78
C ILE A 38 2.55 1.67 6.59
N VAL A 39 2.09 1.39 5.37
CA VAL A 39 2.85 1.66 4.13
C VAL A 39 3.16 3.16 4.03
N LEU A 40 2.16 4.01 4.26
CA LEU A 40 2.34 5.46 4.29
C LEU A 40 3.34 5.88 5.37
N GLY A 41 3.22 5.34 6.58
CA GLY A 41 4.12 5.61 7.70
C GLY A 41 5.56 5.22 7.39
N ILE A 42 5.80 4.02 6.85
CA ILE A 42 7.14 3.56 6.46
C ILE A 42 7.77 4.53 5.45
N HIS A 43 7.02 5.03 4.46
CA HIS A 43 7.55 5.95 3.47
C HIS A 43 7.80 7.36 4.04
N LEU A 44 6.89 7.87 4.87
CA LEU A 44 7.04 9.20 5.47
C LEU A 44 8.20 9.24 6.48
N TYR A 45 8.28 8.25 7.37
CA TYR A 45 9.31 8.20 8.43
C TYR A 45 10.63 7.59 7.97
N GLY A 46 10.62 6.75 6.93
CA GLY A 46 11.82 6.16 6.34
C GLY A 46 12.54 7.08 5.34
N ASN A 47 11.93 8.20 4.96
CA ASN A 47 12.57 9.18 4.08
C ASN A 47 13.85 9.75 4.71
N ASN A 48 14.86 10.07 3.89
CA ASN A 48 16.15 10.59 4.36
C ASN A 48 16.26 12.12 4.36
N ASP A 49 15.18 12.86 4.13
CA ASP A 49 15.16 14.32 4.03
C ASP A 49 16.24 14.92 3.10
N SER A 50 16.58 14.21 2.01
CA SER A 50 17.68 14.58 1.10
C SER A 50 19.07 14.69 1.74
N LYS A 51 19.29 14.07 2.90
CA LYS A 51 20.63 14.00 3.52
C LYS A 51 21.54 13.09 2.68
N LEU A 52 22.83 13.44 2.64
CA LEU A 52 23.83 12.68 1.86
C LEU A 52 24.17 11.32 2.49
N ILE A 53 24.18 11.25 3.82
CA ILE A 53 24.39 9.99 4.55
C ILE A 53 23.01 9.35 4.78
N PRO A 54 22.77 8.12 4.28
CA PRO A 54 21.51 7.44 4.46
C PRO A 54 21.31 6.99 5.91
N ASN A 55 20.05 7.01 6.36
CA ASN A 55 19.67 6.43 7.63
C ASN A 55 19.26 4.96 7.45
N LYS A 56 19.16 4.20 8.55
CA LYS A 56 18.90 2.75 8.49
C LYS A 56 17.57 2.41 7.79
N TRP A 57 16.54 3.25 7.96
CA TRP A 57 15.23 3.05 7.33
C TRP A 57 15.25 3.41 5.85
N SER A 58 15.94 4.50 5.48
CA SER A 58 16.05 4.92 4.08
C SER A 58 16.79 3.88 3.23
N ILE A 59 17.77 3.16 3.80
CA ILE A 59 18.45 2.06 3.11
C ILE A 59 17.47 0.95 2.69
N SER A 60 16.46 0.64 3.52
CA SER A 60 15.45 -0.37 3.14
C SER A 60 14.52 0.11 2.03
N LEU A 61 14.15 1.39 2.03
CA LEU A 61 13.35 1.97 0.95
C LEU A 61 14.13 2.03 -0.36
N GLU A 62 15.39 2.45 -0.29
CA GLU A 62 16.28 2.53 -1.45
C GLU A 62 16.58 1.15 -2.05
N SER A 63 16.83 0.14 -1.20
CA SER A 63 17.05 -1.23 -1.67
C SER A 63 15.79 -1.84 -2.31
N SER A 64 14.61 -1.57 -1.75
CA SER A 64 13.34 -2.00 -2.33
C SER A 64 13.09 -1.32 -3.67
N PHE A 65 13.27 0.00 -3.74
CA PHE A 65 13.16 0.75 -4.99
C PHE A 65 14.13 0.24 -6.06
N ALA A 66 15.41 0.06 -5.72
CA ALA A 66 16.42 -0.45 -6.65
C ALA A 66 16.06 -1.85 -7.17
N SER A 67 15.58 -2.73 -6.29
CA SER A 67 15.18 -4.10 -6.65
C SER A 67 13.97 -4.11 -7.59
N ILE A 68 12.94 -3.31 -7.30
CA ILE A 68 11.74 -3.21 -8.14
C ILE A 68 12.06 -2.53 -9.47
N ASN A 69 12.89 -1.49 -9.47
CA ASN A 69 13.31 -0.82 -10.70
C ASN A 69 14.10 -1.77 -11.61
N ALA A 70 15.04 -2.54 -11.06
CA ALA A 70 15.75 -3.57 -11.80
C ALA A 70 14.79 -4.60 -12.40
N MET A 71 13.85 -5.11 -11.60
CA MET A 71 12.81 -6.03 -12.07
C MET A 71 11.97 -5.45 -13.21
N VAL A 72 11.51 -4.20 -13.11
CA VAL A 72 10.74 -3.53 -14.16
C VAL A 72 11.55 -3.42 -15.45
N ARG A 73 12.80 -2.98 -15.36
CA ARG A 73 13.69 -2.88 -16.52
C ARG A 73 13.97 -4.23 -17.18
N ASP A 74 14.13 -5.27 -16.38
CA ASP A 74 14.42 -6.63 -16.87
C ASP A 74 13.19 -7.31 -17.49
N GLN A 75 11.98 -7.06 -16.97
CA GLN A 75 10.76 -7.72 -17.44
C GLN A 75 10.07 -6.99 -18.59
N ILE A 76 9.99 -5.66 -18.53
CA ILE A 76 9.24 -4.87 -19.53
C ILE A 76 10.11 -3.88 -20.31
N GLY A 77 11.42 -3.85 -20.06
CA GLY A 77 12.38 -3.03 -20.79
C GLY A 77 12.53 -1.61 -20.23
N ILE A 78 13.67 -0.97 -20.56
CA ILE A 78 14.05 0.35 -20.03
C ILE A 78 13.14 1.48 -20.52
N ASP A 79 12.59 1.35 -21.72
CA ASP A 79 11.69 2.36 -22.32
C ASP A 79 10.32 2.40 -21.62
N ASN A 80 10.02 1.41 -20.77
CA ASN A 80 8.75 1.24 -20.08
C ASN A 80 8.85 1.52 -18.56
N GLU A 81 9.91 2.20 -18.11
CA GLU A 81 10.04 2.64 -16.70
C GLU A 81 8.89 3.56 -16.23
N ILE A 82 8.08 4.12 -17.14
CA ILE A 82 6.86 4.88 -16.80
C ILE A 82 5.84 4.06 -15.97
N TYR A 83 5.87 2.73 -16.06
CA TYR A 83 5.00 1.85 -15.26
C TYR A 83 5.56 1.53 -13.87
N LEU A 84 6.79 1.96 -13.56
CA LEU A 84 7.42 1.73 -12.26
C LEU A 84 6.55 2.18 -11.08
N PRO A 85 5.90 3.35 -11.07
CA PRO A 85 5.05 3.75 -9.94
C PRO A 85 3.90 2.78 -9.68
N PHE A 86 3.31 2.21 -10.74
CA PHE A 86 2.24 1.22 -10.62
C PHE A 86 2.77 -0.09 -10.04
N VAL A 87 3.87 -0.63 -10.58
CA VAL A 87 4.48 -1.87 -10.07
C VAL A 87 4.95 -1.70 -8.62
N TYR A 88 5.53 -0.55 -8.29
CA TYR A 88 5.93 -0.22 -6.93
C TYR A 88 4.73 -0.18 -5.97
N SER A 89 3.61 0.41 -6.39
CA SER A 89 2.36 0.45 -5.59
C SER A 89 1.67 -0.91 -5.44
N LEU A 90 1.95 -1.88 -6.32
CA LEU A 90 1.45 -3.25 -6.18
C LEU A 90 2.30 -4.07 -5.22
N PHE A 91 3.59 -3.73 -5.09
CA PHE A 91 4.51 -4.43 -4.19
C PHE A 91 4.31 -4.03 -2.73
N PHE A 92 4.07 -2.74 -2.46
CA PHE A 92 3.86 -2.17 -1.13
C PHE A 92 2.38 -2.14 -0.74
#